data_AF-A0A218ZDJ3-F1
#
_entry.id   AF-A0A218ZDJ3-F1
#
_cell.length_a   1.000
_cell.length_b   1.000
_cell.length_c   1.000
_cell.angle_alpha   90.00
_cell.angle_beta   90.00
_cell.angle_gamma   90.00
#
_symmetry.space_group_name_H-M   'P 1'
#
loop_
_entity.id
_entity.type
_entity.pdbx_description
1 polymer ?
#
loop_
_entity_poly.entity_id
_entity_poly.type
_entity_poly.pdbx_seq_one_letter_code
_entity_poly.pdbx_strand_id
1 'polypeptide(L)'
;MSLLAVGLMATSVIAHFETKRTIADTQRRAQLSKRCAPAVAASNEKRYAKRILQRKQAFEKRGNVTYTITTEAPYYNVIPNNQSCVFDPDAIEGPYYWPRADMLRQDITEDQDGIPLWLDIGVIDIATCKPVENALVDVWHANATGCSIHIHAMAHLDWVLTKNGTILESRKISRGQFYINETFTQQYLKEYPYTKHMEKENVTRTTNDVDRIYSDAMVPGNDPDIQFDYVNGIDFADGVIGYTTIGVDTIRYDIQAPLNPPL
;
A
#
# COMPACT_ATOMS: atom_id res chain seq x y z
N MET A 1 9.33 -43.57 -40.16
CA MET A 1 9.02 -43.12 -38.77
C MET A 1 9.39 -41.65 -38.66
N SER A 2 8.45 -40.74 -38.92
CA SER A 2 8.67 -39.31 -38.72
C SER A 2 8.13 -38.91 -37.35
N LEU A 3 9.00 -38.37 -36.52
CA LEU A 3 8.71 -37.80 -35.21
C LEU A 3 7.89 -36.51 -35.39
N LEU A 4 6.67 -36.48 -34.85
CA LEU A 4 5.90 -35.26 -34.63
C LEU A 4 6.39 -34.63 -33.32
N ALA A 5 7.14 -33.54 -33.42
CA ALA A 5 7.45 -32.67 -32.29
C ALA A 5 6.21 -31.83 -31.97
N VAL A 6 5.57 -32.11 -30.82
CA VAL A 6 4.52 -31.27 -30.26
C VAL A 6 5.20 -30.08 -29.61
N GLY A 7 5.14 -28.91 -30.25
CA GLY A 7 5.59 -27.66 -29.67
C GLY A 7 4.62 -27.23 -28.54
N LEU A 8 5.13 -27.10 -27.32
CA LEU A 8 4.44 -26.35 -26.26
C LEU A 8 4.36 -24.88 -26.71
N MET A 9 3.17 -24.42 -27.10
CA MET A 9 2.90 -22.98 -27.11
C MET A 9 2.73 -22.54 -25.66
N ALA A 10 3.74 -21.90 -25.09
CA ALA A 10 3.56 -21.05 -23.93
C ALA A 10 2.67 -19.88 -24.36
N THR A 11 1.39 -19.95 -24.06
CA THR A 11 0.48 -18.80 -24.16
C THR A 11 0.87 -17.84 -23.04
N SER A 12 1.65 -16.82 -23.36
CA SER A 12 1.78 -15.64 -22.52
C SER A 12 0.42 -14.94 -22.52
N VAL A 13 -0.30 -15.05 -21.40
CA VAL A 13 -1.45 -14.20 -21.12
C VAL A 13 -0.90 -12.78 -21.00
N ILE A 14 -1.06 -11.97 -22.05
CA ILE A 14 -0.75 -10.53 -21.99
C ILE A 14 -1.86 -9.89 -21.16
N ALA A 15 -1.66 -9.82 -19.84
CA ALA A 15 -2.62 -9.24 -18.91
C ALA A 15 -2.41 -7.73 -18.68
N HIS A 16 -1.31 -7.11 -19.14
CA HIS A 16 -0.96 -5.74 -18.74
C HIS A 16 -0.39 -4.90 -19.88
N PHE A 17 -0.92 -3.70 -20.05
CA PHE A 17 -0.34 -2.66 -20.90
C PHE A 17 0.71 -1.91 -20.08
N GLU A 18 1.99 -2.25 -20.25
CA GLU A 18 3.12 -1.64 -19.54
C GLU A 18 3.65 -0.44 -20.33
N THR A 19 3.42 0.79 -19.87
CA THR A 19 4.21 1.95 -20.35
C THR A 19 5.36 2.15 -19.38
N LYS A 20 6.55 1.64 -19.71
CA LYS A 20 7.71 1.71 -18.81
C LYS A 20 8.34 3.11 -18.78
N ARG A 21 8.51 3.68 -17.59
CA ARG A 21 9.40 4.80 -17.32
C ARG A 21 10.84 4.46 -17.69
N THR A 22 11.60 5.51 -17.99
CA THR A 22 13.02 5.36 -18.22
C THR A 22 13.74 5.12 -16.89
N ILE A 23 14.80 4.31 -16.92
CA ILE A 23 15.67 4.05 -15.76
C ILE A 23 16.13 5.36 -15.11
N ALA A 24 16.39 6.40 -15.92
CA ALA A 24 16.81 7.71 -15.44
C ALA A 24 15.75 8.40 -14.56
N ASP A 25 14.46 8.28 -14.89
CA ASP A 25 13.40 8.89 -14.08
C ASP A 25 13.14 8.10 -12.80
N THR A 26 13.20 6.76 -12.84
CA THR A 26 13.14 5.91 -11.64
C THR A 26 14.27 6.24 -10.68
N GLN A 27 15.51 6.35 -11.18
CA GLN A 27 16.68 6.75 -10.38
C GLN A 27 16.56 8.17 -9.82
N ARG A 28 16.09 9.14 -10.62
CA ARG A 28 15.85 10.52 -10.16
C ARG A 28 14.88 10.54 -8.99
N ARG A 29 13.76 9.83 -9.10
CA ARG A 29 12.73 9.81 -8.05
C ARG A 29 13.21 9.08 -6.80
N ALA A 30 13.94 7.99 -6.93
CA ALA A 30 14.57 7.31 -5.81
C ALA A 30 15.54 8.25 -5.05
N GLN A 31 16.34 9.03 -5.77
CA GLN A 31 17.22 10.05 -5.17
C GLN A 31 16.43 11.16 -4.46
N LEU A 32 15.34 11.66 -5.07
CA LEU A 32 14.46 12.66 -4.48
C LEU A 32 13.68 12.12 -3.27
N SER A 33 13.30 10.85 -3.27
CA SER A 33 12.68 10.18 -2.13
C SER A 33 13.64 10.13 -0.95
N LYS A 34 14.88 9.70 -1.21
CA LYS A 34 15.91 9.51 -0.19
C LYS A 34 16.18 10.78 0.63
N ARG A 35 16.20 11.95 -0.01
CA ARG A 35 16.39 13.25 0.69
C ARG A 35 15.21 13.64 1.58
N CYS A 36 14.02 13.11 1.32
CA CYS A 36 12.83 13.41 2.12
C CYS A 36 12.72 12.53 3.36
N ALA A 37 13.66 11.60 3.58
CA ALA A 37 13.56 10.66 4.69
C ALA A 37 13.38 11.32 6.08
N PRO A 38 14.09 12.42 6.44
CA PRO A 38 13.85 13.10 7.72
C PRO A 38 12.44 13.71 7.83
N ALA A 39 11.89 14.21 6.71
CA ALA A 39 10.55 14.80 6.70
C ALA A 39 9.47 13.73 6.80
N VAL A 40 9.68 12.57 6.16
CA VAL A 40 8.83 11.38 6.29
C VAL A 40 8.85 10.90 7.75
N ALA A 41 10.04 10.75 8.34
CA ALA A 41 10.21 10.38 9.75
C ALA A 41 9.37 11.27 10.69
N ALA A 42 9.56 12.58 10.59
CA ALA A 42 8.87 13.56 11.44
C ALA A 42 7.35 13.57 11.18
N SER A 43 6.92 13.33 9.95
CA SER A 43 5.50 13.22 9.61
C SER A 43 4.88 11.94 10.15
N ASN A 44 5.60 10.82 10.08
CA ASN A 44 5.19 9.52 10.63
C ASN A 44 5.03 9.62 12.14
N GLU A 45 6.01 10.20 12.83
CA GLU A 45 5.97 10.39 14.29
C GLU A 45 4.75 11.24 14.72
N LYS A 46 4.49 12.36 14.04
CA LYS A 46 3.33 13.20 14.32
C LYS A 46 2.00 12.46 14.09
N ARG A 47 1.89 11.73 12.97
CA ARG A 47 0.69 10.93 12.65
C ARG A 47 0.48 9.83 13.68
N TYR A 48 1.56 9.12 14.02
CA TYR A 48 1.57 8.08 15.04
C TYR A 48 1.07 8.61 16.39
N ALA A 49 1.67 9.68 16.91
CA ALA A 49 1.29 10.27 18.19
C ALA A 49 -0.19 10.72 18.20
N LYS A 50 -0.66 11.33 17.10
CA LYS A 50 -2.07 11.71 16.94
C LYS A 50 -2.99 10.50 16.96
N ARG A 51 -2.65 9.42 16.26
CA ARG A 51 -3.47 8.21 16.21
C ARG A 51 -3.49 7.47 17.54
N ILE A 52 -2.37 7.36 18.24
CA ILE A 52 -2.34 6.82 19.60
C ILE A 52 -3.25 7.61 20.53
N LEU A 53 -3.23 8.95 20.46
CA LEU A 53 -4.12 9.79 21.26
C LEU A 53 -5.61 9.60 20.91
N GLN A 54 -5.94 9.59 19.62
CA GLN A 54 -7.31 9.32 19.16
C GLN A 54 -7.79 7.93 19.57
N ARG A 55 -6.89 6.93 19.55
CA ARG A 55 -7.19 5.58 20.01
C ARG A 55 -7.47 5.57 21.51
N LYS A 56 -6.63 6.17 22.36
CA LYS A 56 -6.92 6.30 23.81
C LYS A 56 -8.35 6.82 24.03
N GLN A 57 -8.73 7.88 23.30
CA GLN A 57 -10.05 8.49 23.39
C GLN A 57 -11.20 7.61 22.83
N ALA A 58 -10.98 6.90 21.73
CA ALA A 58 -11.99 6.03 21.12
C ALA A 58 -12.22 4.74 21.91
N PHE A 59 -11.15 4.18 22.50
CA PHE A 59 -11.21 3.01 23.37
C PHE A 59 -11.84 3.36 24.74
N GLU A 60 -11.54 4.53 25.32
CA GLU A 60 -12.23 5.04 26.53
C GLU A 60 -13.76 5.18 26.33
N LYS A 61 -14.20 5.53 25.12
CA LYS A 61 -15.63 5.68 24.79
C LYS A 61 -16.39 4.35 24.62
N ARG A 62 -15.72 3.21 24.45
CA ARG A 62 -16.39 1.92 24.17
C ARG A 62 -16.94 1.19 25.41
N GLY A 63 -16.61 1.62 26.63
CA GLY A 63 -17.21 1.07 27.86
C GLY A 63 -16.78 -0.37 28.23
N ASN A 64 -16.82 -0.66 29.54
CA ASN A 64 -16.44 -1.86 30.31
C ASN A 64 -16.07 -3.15 29.56
N VAL A 65 -14.88 -3.18 28.94
CA VAL A 65 -14.14 -4.42 28.79
C VAL A 65 -12.79 -4.24 29.47
N THR A 66 -12.52 -5.07 30.48
CA THR A 66 -11.32 -4.99 31.31
C THR A 66 -10.13 -5.54 30.52
N TYR A 67 -9.44 -4.68 29.78
CA TYR A 67 -8.15 -5.00 29.19
C TYR A 67 -7.04 -4.34 30.01
N THR A 68 -5.97 -5.08 30.29
CA THR A 68 -4.73 -4.49 30.81
C THR A 68 -4.07 -3.72 29.69
N ILE A 69 -4.42 -2.43 29.55
CA ILE A 69 -3.77 -1.53 28.61
C ILE A 69 -2.37 -1.28 29.16
N THR A 70 -1.37 -1.90 28.55
CA THR A 70 0.02 -1.44 28.69
C THR A 70 0.07 -0.05 28.05
N THR A 71 -0.01 1.01 28.87
CA THR A 71 -0.06 2.41 28.41
C THR A 71 1.23 2.88 27.78
N GLU A 72 2.26 2.04 27.83
CA GLU A 72 3.48 2.17 27.05
C GLU A 72 3.21 1.55 25.68
N ALA A 73 2.93 2.41 24.69
CA ALA A 73 3.16 2.03 23.32
C ALA A 73 4.61 1.54 23.23
N PRO A 74 4.91 0.39 22.59
CA PRO A 74 6.28 -0.05 22.41
C PRO A 74 7.07 1.10 21.79
N TYR A 75 8.05 1.61 22.55
CA TYR A 75 8.93 2.65 22.08
C TYR A 75 9.90 2.01 21.08
N TYR A 76 9.57 2.11 19.80
CA TYR A 76 10.53 1.90 18.75
C TYR A 76 11.43 3.13 18.71
N ASN A 77 12.65 2.99 19.21
CA ASN A 77 13.68 4.04 19.14
C ASN A 77 14.08 4.40 17.69
N VAL A 78 13.56 3.65 16.72
CA VAL A 78 13.67 3.87 15.28
C VAL A 78 12.31 3.51 14.68
N ILE A 79 11.59 4.47 14.10
CA ILE A 79 10.56 4.13 13.11
C ILE A 79 11.34 3.44 11.97
N PRO A 80 11.18 2.13 11.73
CA PRO A 80 12.12 1.38 10.89
C PRO A 80 12.18 1.92 9.46
N ASN A 81 11.14 2.63 9.05
CA ASN A 81 11.02 3.22 7.74
C ASN A 81 10.80 4.74 7.81
N ASN A 82 11.92 5.47 7.83
CA ASN A 82 11.95 6.90 7.54
C ASN A 82 11.92 7.18 6.04
N GLN A 83 11.78 6.19 5.17
CA GLN A 83 11.77 6.39 3.72
C GLN A 83 10.33 6.47 3.21
N SER A 84 10.11 7.26 2.17
CA SER A 84 8.83 7.23 1.44
C SER A 84 8.83 6.07 0.47
N CYS A 85 7.67 5.41 0.35
CA CYS A 85 7.33 4.58 -0.78
C CYS A 85 7.00 5.49 -1.97
N VAL A 86 7.99 5.83 -2.78
CA VAL A 86 7.74 6.35 -4.11
C VAL A 86 7.32 5.20 -5.00
N PHE A 87 6.02 5.14 -5.29
CA PHE A 87 5.58 4.18 -6.29
C PHE A 87 6.23 4.48 -7.64
N ASP A 88 6.79 3.44 -8.23
CA ASP A 88 6.98 3.42 -9.67
C ASP A 88 5.59 3.33 -10.29
N PRO A 89 5.09 4.30 -11.06
CA PRO A 89 3.78 4.12 -11.68
C PRO A 89 3.75 3.01 -12.73
N ASP A 90 4.90 2.44 -13.08
CA ASP A 90 4.97 1.22 -13.86
C ASP A 90 4.52 0.00 -13.03
N ALA A 91 4.38 0.16 -11.71
CA ALA A 91 3.73 -0.81 -10.86
C ALA A 91 2.29 -1.00 -11.34
N ILE A 92 1.97 -2.27 -11.53
CA ILE A 92 0.82 -2.72 -12.29
C ILE A 92 -0.46 -2.28 -11.56
N GLU A 93 -1.36 -1.62 -12.29
CA GLU A 93 -2.74 -1.32 -11.84
C GLU A 93 -3.52 -2.60 -11.48
N GLY A 94 -3.07 -3.72 -12.02
CA GLY A 94 -3.76 -5.00 -11.95
C GLY A 94 -5.03 -4.98 -12.80
N PRO A 95 -5.63 -6.15 -13.08
CA PRO A 95 -6.89 -6.22 -13.83
C PRO A 95 -8.11 -5.82 -12.97
N TYR A 96 -7.87 -5.47 -11.70
CA TYR A 96 -8.90 -5.30 -10.67
C TYR A 96 -9.15 -3.84 -10.31
N TYR A 97 -8.40 -2.90 -10.87
CA TYR A 97 -8.75 -1.50 -10.72
C TYR A 97 -10.11 -1.22 -11.38
N TRP A 98 -11.03 -0.70 -10.59
CA TRP A 98 -12.35 -0.34 -11.05
C TRP A 98 -12.47 1.18 -11.15
N PRO A 99 -12.38 1.78 -12.36
CA PRO A 99 -12.35 3.25 -12.52
C PRO A 99 -13.66 3.96 -12.12
N ARG A 100 -14.72 3.19 -11.83
CA ARG A 100 -16.03 3.66 -11.38
C ARG A 100 -16.28 3.35 -9.90
N ALA A 101 -15.23 3.05 -9.13
CA ALA A 101 -15.32 2.86 -7.68
C ALA A 101 -15.42 4.24 -7.02
N ASP A 102 -16.56 4.91 -7.22
CA ASP A 102 -16.58 6.37 -7.05
C ASP A 102 -16.85 6.79 -5.60
N MET A 103 -17.23 5.89 -4.70
CA MET A 103 -17.63 6.28 -3.34
C MET A 103 -16.43 6.57 -2.43
N LEU A 104 -16.35 7.82 -1.95
CA LEU A 104 -15.38 8.20 -0.94
C LEU A 104 -15.71 7.50 0.38
N ARG A 105 -14.82 6.61 0.82
CA ARG A 105 -14.92 5.89 2.09
C ARG A 105 -13.54 5.66 2.69
N GLN A 106 -13.49 5.53 4.01
CA GLN A 106 -12.27 5.18 4.75
C GLN A 106 -12.32 3.76 5.28
N ASP A 107 -13.52 3.23 5.50
CA ASP A 107 -13.75 1.84 5.87
C ASP A 107 -14.19 1.08 4.62
N ILE A 108 -13.44 0.03 4.30
CA ILE A 108 -13.64 -0.85 3.15
C ILE A 108 -13.77 -2.32 3.57
N THR A 109 -13.96 -2.60 4.86
CA THR A 109 -14.03 -4.00 5.36
C THR A 109 -15.28 -4.71 4.88
N GLU A 110 -16.38 -3.97 4.71
CA GLU A 110 -17.70 -4.50 4.38
C GLU A 110 -18.06 -5.67 5.32
N ASP A 111 -18.46 -6.82 4.79
CA ASP A 111 -18.77 -8.05 5.51
C ASP A 111 -17.65 -9.10 5.43
N GLN A 112 -16.44 -8.69 5.02
CA GLN A 112 -15.33 -9.61 4.81
C GLN A 112 -14.67 -10.00 6.13
N ASP A 113 -14.55 -11.32 6.35
CA ASP A 113 -13.75 -11.86 7.45
C ASP A 113 -12.26 -11.53 7.25
N GLY A 114 -11.59 -11.16 8.34
CA GLY A 114 -10.16 -10.86 8.34
C GLY A 114 -9.69 -10.26 9.65
N ILE A 115 -8.38 -10.11 9.78
CA ILE A 115 -7.78 -9.37 10.90
C ILE A 115 -7.94 -7.88 10.62
N PRO A 116 -8.51 -7.09 11.56
CA PRO A 116 -8.71 -5.67 11.35
C PRO A 116 -7.39 -4.93 11.11
N LEU A 117 -7.31 -4.21 9.99
CA LEU A 117 -6.17 -3.36 9.63
C LEU A 117 -6.58 -1.88 9.61
N TRP A 118 -5.93 -1.07 10.44
CA TRP A 118 -5.96 0.38 10.34
C TRP A 118 -4.76 0.87 9.55
N LEU A 119 -4.93 1.21 8.27
CA LEU A 119 -3.82 1.66 7.43
C LEU A 119 -3.65 3.20 7.50
N ASP A 120 -2.45 3.66 7.83
CA ASP A 120 -2.04 5.06 7.81
C ASP A 120 -1.18 5.37 6.58
N ILE A 121 -1.76 6.03 5.59
CA ILE A 121 -1.07 6.44 4.38
C ILE A 121 -0.79 7.95 4.45
N GLY A 122 0.48 8.32 4.57
CA GLY A 122 0.92 9.69 4.35
C GLY A 122 1.17 9.94 2.86
N VAL A 123 0.98 11.17 2.37
CA VAL A 123 1.38 11.54 1.01
C VAL A 123 2.35 12.71 1.11
N ILE A 124 3.55 12.57 0.52
CA ILE A 124 4.61 13.57 0.55
C ILE A 124 5.05 13.92 -0.86
N ASP A 125 5.23 15.20 -1.15
CA ASP A 125 5.81 15.64 -2.41
C ASP A 125 7.34 15.49 -2.33
N ILE A 126 7.93 14.69 -3.21
CA ILE A 126 9.37 14.38 -3.17
C ILE A 126 10.25 15.53 -3.67
N ALA A 127 9.68 16.48 -4.42
CA ALA A 127 10.38 17.67 -4.90
C ALA A 127 10.47 18.77 -3.82
N THR A 128 9.61 18.74 -2.80
CA THR A 128 9.58 19.72 -1.70
C THR A 128 9.79 19.11 -0.32
N CYS A 129 9.65 17.79 -0.18
CA CYS A 129 9.61 17.05 1.08
C CYS A 129 8.54 17.56 2.05
N LYS A 130 7.43 18.07 1.52
CA LYS A 130 6.28 18.55 2.32
C LYS A 130 5.09 17.62 2.14
N PRO A 131 4.23 17.45 3.17
CA PRO A 131 2.98 16.75 3.03
C PRO A 131 2.13 17.35 1.91
N VAL A 132 1.49 16.49 1.13
CA VAL A 132 0.53 16.91 0.10
C VAL A 132 -0.83 17.04 0.74
N GLU A 133 -1.38 18.25 0.72
CA GLU A 133 -2.72 18.51 1.23
C GLU A 133 -3.77 18.11 0.20
N ASN A 134 -4.93 17.69 0.71
CA ASN A 134 -6.08 17.29 -0.11
C ASN A 134 -5.75 16.23 -1.19
N ALA A 135 -4.81 15.33 -0.91
CA ALA A 135 -4.59 14.15 -1.74
C ALA A 135 -5.70 13.12 -1.48
N LEU A 136 -6.23 12.52 -2.55
CA LEU A 136 -7.06 11.34 -2.48
C LEU A 136 -6.18 10.11 -2.67
N VAL A 137 -6.39 9.08 -1.84
CA VAL A 137 -5.74 7.77 -2.02
C VAL A 137 -6.82 6.73 -2.22
N ASP A 138 -6.81 6.11 -3.39
CA ASP A 138 -7.61 4.94 -3.72
C ASP A 138 -6.79 3.67 -3.42
N VAL A 139 -7.42 2.66 -2.84
CA VAL A 139 -6.77 1.39 -2.46
C VAL A 139 -7.65 0.20 -2.85
N TRP A 140 -7.01 -0.85 -3.34
CA TRP A 140 -7.68 -2.12 -3.62
C TRP A 140 -6.78 -3.29 -3.26
N HIS A 141 -7.39 -4.36 -2.75
CA HIS A 141 -6.67 -5.55 -2.31
C HIS A 141 -7.57 -6.78 -2.43
N ALA A 142 -6.95 -7.96 -2.40
CA ALA A 142 -7.69 -9.21 -2.30
C ALA A 142 -8.24 -9.40 -0.88
N ASN A 143 -9.36 -10.12 -0.75
CA ASN A 143 -9.85 -10.56 0.55
C ASN A 143 -9.02 -11.74 1.08
N ALA A 144 -9.41 -12.28 2.25
CA ALA A 144 -8.71 -13.36 2.92
C ALA A 144 -8.54 -14.67 2.14
N THR A 145 -9.32 -14.87 1.08
CA THR A 145 -9.25 -16.07 0.23
C THR A 145 -8.38 -15.88 -1.01
N GLY A 146 -7.84 -14.67 -1.22
CA GLY A 146 -6.93 -14.39 -2.32
C GLY A 146 -5.49 -14.78 -2.02
N CYS A 147 -4.72 -15.06 -3.07
CA CYS A 147 -3.32 -15.48 -2.94
C CYS A 147 -2.32 -14.31 -2.89
N SER A 148 -2.78 -13.07 -3.11
CA SER A 148 -1.93 -11.87 -3.17
C SER A 148 -1.80 -11.19 -1.82
N ILE A 149 -0.57 -11.04 -1.34
CA ILE A 149 -0.23 -10.40 -0.05
C ILE A 149 0.33 -8.97 -0.24
N HIS A 150 -0.37 -8.17 -1.04
CA HIS A 150 -0.04 -6.76 -1.26
C HIS A 150 -1.34 -5.94 -1.35
N ILE A 151 -1.21 -4.64 -1.10
CA ILE A 151 -2.29 -3.66 -1.23
C ILE A 151 -1.91 -2.72 -2.36
N HIS A 152 -2.72 -2.67 -3.41
CA HIS A 152 -2.53 -1.66 -4.43
C HIS A 152 -3.04 -0.31 -3.95
N ALA A 153 -2.41 0.76 -4.42
CA ALA A 153 -2.84 2.11 -4.14
C ALA A 153 -2.59 3.05 -5.32
N MET A 154 -3.43 4.06 -5.42
CA MET A 154 -3.32 5.17 -6.37
C MET A 154 -3.51 6.49 -5.63
N ALA A 155 -2.59 7.42 -5.82
CA ALA A 155 -2.70 8.77 -5.29
C ALA A 155 -3.22 9.71 -6.39
N HIS A 156 -4.13 10.59 -6.01
CA HIS A 156 -4.78 11.54 -6.89
C HIS A 156 -4.74 12.97 -6.33
N LEU A 157 -4.69 13.94 -7.23
CA LEU A 157 -4.91 15.36 -6.96
C LEU A 157 -6.15 15.84 -7.69
N ASP A 158 -6.54 17.08 -7.39
CA ASP A 158 -7.55 17.83 -8.15
C ASP A 158 -8.89 17.07 -8.21
N TRP A 159 -9.20 16.31 -7.14
CA TRP A 159 -10.40 15.48 -7.07
C TRP A 159 -11.60 16.27 -6.57
N VAL A 160 -12.79 15.93 -7.09
CA VAL A 160 -14.05 16.60 -6.74
C VAL A 160 -15.04 15.58 -6.18
N LEU A 161 -15.49 15.84 -4.94
CA LEU A 161 -16.57 15.09 -4.32
C LEU A 161 -17.93 15.67 -4.72
N THR A 162 -18.81 14.82 -5.20
CA THR A 162 -20.20 15.18 -5.50
C THR A 162 -21.07 15.16 -4.25
N LYS A 163 -22.27 15.75 -4.38
CA LYS A 163 -23.29 15.70 -3.33
C LYS A 163 -23.75 14.27 -2.98
N ASN A 164 -23.64 13.32 -3.91
CA ASN A 164 -23.99 11.91 -3.68
C ASN A 164 -22.80 11.07 -3.20
N GLY A 165 -21.67 11.69 -2.85
CA GLY A 165 -20.50 11.01 -2.28
C GLY A 165 -19.60 10.32 -3.29
N THR A 166 -19.82 10.57 -4.59
CA THR A 166 -19.02 10.04 -5.69
C THR A 166 -17.87 10.97 -6.09
N ILE A 167 -16.80 10.44 -6.68
CA ILE A 167 -15.67 11.22 -7.21
C ILE A 167 -15.82 11.34 -8.74
N LEU A 168 -15.88 12.56 -9.28
CA LEU A 168 -16.17 12.77 -10.71
C LEU A 168 -14.93 12.87 -11.59
N GLU A 169 -13.87 13.46 -11.08
CA GLU A 169 -12.63 13.74 -11.82
C GLU A 169 -11.48 13.72 -10.82
N SER A 170 -10.31 13.24 -11.24
CA SER A 170 -9.10 13.30 -10.42
C SER A 170 -7.86 13.09 -11.30
N ARG A 171 -6.78 13.82 -11.00
CA ARG A 171 -5.49 13.65 -11.66
C ARG A 171 -4.68 12.57 -10.95
N LYS A 172 -4.43 11.45 -11.64
CA LYS A 172 -3.64 10.33 -11.13
C LYS A 172 -2.15 10.71 -11.12
N ILE A 173 -1.56 10.81 -9.93
CA ILE A 173 -0.18 11.31 -9.74
C ILE A 173 0.80 10.24 -9.25
N SER A 174 0.29 9.09 -8.79
CA SER A 174 1.13 7.96 -8.39
C SER A 174 0.29 6.71 -8.33
N ARG A 175 0.88 5.55 -8.63
CA ARG A 175 0.23 4.24 -8.56
C ARG A 175 1.28 3.21 -8.19
N GLY A 176 0.95 2.30 -7.28
CA GLY A 176 1.78 1.14 -7.02
C GLY A 176 1.19 0.17 -6.03
N GLN A 177 2.07 -0.61 -5.39
CA GLN A 177 1.71 -1.67 -4.47
C GLN A 177 2.53 -1.52 -3.19
N PHE A 178 1.85 -1.69 -2.06
CA PHE A 178 2.46 -1.87 -0.76
C PHE A 178 2.53 -3.36 -0.43
N TYR A 179 3.61 -3.76 0.21
CA TYR A 179 3.86 -5.15 0.56
C TYR A 179 3.84 -5.33 2.07
N ILE A 180 3.62 -6.58 2.48
CA ILE A 180 3.71 -7.01 3.86
C ILE A 180 5.01 -7.79 3.99
N ASN A 181 5.86 -7.44 4.95
CA ASN A 181 7.11 -8.16 5.13
C ASN A 181 6.85 -9.65 5.47
N GLU A 182 7.82 -10.51 5.17
CA GLU A 182 7.64 -11.95 5.32
C GLU A 182 7.39 -12.36 6.79
N THR A 183 8.03 -11.67 7.73
CA THR A 183 7.86 -11.93 9.17
C THR A 183 6.42 -11.69 9.63
N PHE A 184 5.79 -10.60 9.20
CA PHE A 184 4.38 -10.31 9.47
C PHE A 184 3.45 -11.23 8.70
N THR A 185 3.78 -11.53 7.44
CA THR A 185 3.01 -12.47 6.61
C THR A 185 2.90 -13.83 7.28
N GLN A 186 3.99 -14.35 7.86
CA GLN A 186 3.97 -15.64 8.55
C GLN A 186 3.15 -15.65 9.86
N GLN A 187 2.97 -14.50 10.51
CA GLN A 187 2.06 -14.38 11.65
C GLN A 187 0.61 -14.37 11.16
N TYR A 188 0.33 -13.55 10.15
CA TYR A 188 -0.97 -13.42 9.51
C TYR A 188 -1.56 -14.75 9.02
N LEU A 189 -0.75 -15.56 8.35
CA LEU A 189 -1.18 -16.84 7.80
C LEU A 189 -1.52 -17.90 8.87
N LYS A 190 -1.17 -17.68 10.15
CA LYS A 190 -1.48 -18.59 11.27
C LYS A 190 -2.82 -18.29 11.95
N GLU A 191 -3.44 -17.17 11.62
CA GLU A 191 -4.70 -16.74 12.22
C GLU A 191 -5.91 -17.08 11.34
N TYR A 192 -7.10 -17.11 11.93
CA TYR A 192 -8.34 -17.20 11.16
C TYR A 192 -8.63 -15.84 10.47
N PRO A 193 -9.17 -15.81 9.23
CA PRO A 193 -9.48 -16.92 8.30
C PRO A 193 -8.30 -17.42 7.44
N TYR A 194 -7.12 -16.81 7.61
CA TYR A 194 -5.77 -17.15 7.11
C TYR A 194 -5.53 -18.62 6.80
N THR A 195 -5.62 -19.37 7.90
CA THR A 195 -5.35 -20.80 7.98
C THR A 195 -6.18 -21.63 7.01
N LYS A 196 -7.46 -21.27 6.83
CA LYS A 196 -8.37 -22.02 5.94
C LYS A 196 -7.95 -21.95 4.48
N HIS A 197 -7.45 -20.80 4.02
CA HIS A 197 -7.01 -20.66 2.63
C HIS A 197 -5.78 -21.54 2.36
N MET A 198 -4.82 -21.53 3.28
CA MET A 198 -3.60 -22.35 3.18
C MET A 198 -3.90 -23.86 3.24
N GLU A 199 -4.87 -24.28 4.05
CA GLU A 199 -5.27 -25.68 4.19
C GLU A 199 -6.12 -26.22 3.04
N LYS A 200 -7.00 -25.39 2.47
CA LYS A 200 -8.05 -25.84 1.55
C LYS A 200 -7.58 -26.03 0.10
N GLU A 201 -6.58 -25.29 -0.36
CA GLU A 201 -6.34 -25.16 -1.80
C GLU A 201 -4.97 -25.62 -2.31
N ASN A 202 -4.09 -26.17 -1.45
CA ASN A 202 -2.71 -26.54 -1.84
C ASN A 202 -2.02 -25.39 -2.61
N VAL A 203 -2.34 -24.15 -2.24
CA VAL A 203 -1.89 -22.93 -2.91
C VAL A 203 -0.47 -22.63 -2.47
N THR A 204 0.45 -22.64 -3.43
CA THR A 204 1.80 -22.12 -3.21
C THR A 204 1.75 -20.60 -3.33
N ARG A 205 1.91 -19.91 -2.20
CA ARG A 205 2.01 -18.46 -2.17
C ARG A 205 3.32 -17.99 -2.82
N THR A 206 3.26 -16.92 -3.59
CA THR A 206 4.45 -16.17 -4.03
C THR A 206 5.01 -15.36 -2.87
N THR A 207 6.24 -15.65 -2.46
CA THR A 207 6.99 -14.91 -1.43
C THR A 207 7.59 -13.63 -2.01
N ASN A 208 7.84 -12.62 -1.18
CA ASN A 208 8.36 -11.33 -1.66
C ASN A 208 9.72 -11.48 -2.37
N ASP A 209 10.56 -12.42 -1.95
CA ASP A 209 11.89 -12.69 -2.54
C ASP A 209 11.82 -13.28 -3.97
N VAL A 210 10.68 -13.81 -4.39
CA VAL A 210 10.45 -14.31 -5.76
C VAL A 210 9.41 -13.51 -6.53
N ASP A 211 8.82 -12.48 -5.91
CA ASP A 211 7.96 -11.51 -6.58
C ASP A 211 8.81 -10.47 -7.32
N ARG A 212 8.74 -10.49 -8.66
CA ARG A 212 9.51 -9.57 -9.50
C ARG A 212 9.12 -8.11 -9.26
N ILE A 213 7.84 -7.82 -9.04
CA ILE A 213 7.35 -6.45 -8.83
C ILE A 213 7.83 -5.92 -7.47
N TYR A 214 7.88 -6.79 -6.45
CA TYR A 214 8.50 -6.44 -5.16
C TYR A 214 9.98 -6.08 -5.34
N SER A 215 10.72 -6.89 -6.08
CA SER A 215 12.15 -6.65 -6.33
C SER A 215 12.39 -5.33 -7.08
N ASP A 216 11.52 -4.97 -8.03
CA ASP A 216 11.57 -3.71 -8.77
C ASP A 216 11.22 -2.50 -7.86
N ALA A 217 10.34 -2.70 -6.88
CA ALA A 217 9.99 -1.68 -5.90
C ALA A 217 11.08 -1.47 -4.84
N MET A 218 11.91 -2.47 -4.54
CA MET A 218 12.96 -2.39 -3.51
C MET A 218 14.25 -1.72 -4.05
N VAL A 219 14.16 -0.43 -4.37
CA VAL A 219 15.30 0.40 -4.84
C VAL A 219 15.78 1.38 -3.77
N PRO A 220 17.06 1.82 -3.78
CA PRO A 220 17.59 2.69 -2.74
C PRO A 220 16.78 4.00 -2.55
N GLY A 221 16.24 4.21 -1.35
CA GLY A 221 15.40 5.37 -1.04
C GLY A 221 13.90 5.13 -1.26
N ASN A 222 13.51 3.92 -1.66
CA ASN A 222 12.14 3.45 -1.70
C ASN A 222 11.98 2.25 -0.76
N ASP A 223 10.92 2.27 0.04
CA ASP A 223 10.56 1.13 0.87
C ASP A 223 9.07 0.81 0.63
N PRO A 224 8.77 -0.32 -0.05
CA PRO A 224 7.41 -0.72 -0.36
C PRO A 224 6.70 -1.42 0.81
N ASP A 225 7.39 -1.75 1.90
CA ASP A 225 6.81 -2.48 3.03
C ASP A 225 5.99 -1.58 3.95
N ILE A 226 4.78 -2.03 4.27
CA ILE A 226 3.97 -1.47 5.34
C ILE A 226 4.61 -1.83 6.67
N GLN A 227 4.77 -0.83 7.53
CA GLN A 227 5.20 -1.04 8.91
C GLN A 227 3.99 -1.34 9.77
N PHE A 228 4.05 -2.39 10.58
CA PHE A 228 2.91 -2.82 11.38
C PHE A 228 3.20 -2.73 12.88
N ASP A 229 2.20 -2.26 13.62
CA ASP A 229 2.11 -2.35 15.07
C ASP A 229 0.84 -3.09 15.47
N TYR A 230 0.85 -3.75 16.62
CA TYR A 230 -0.35 -4.35 17.18
C TYR A 230 -1.24 -3.28 17.81
N VAL A 231 -2.55 -3.39 17.63
CA VAL A 231 -3.50 -2.44 18.22
C VAL A 231 -3.30 -2.40 19.74
N ASN A 232 -3.36 -3.53 20.44
CA ASN A 232 -3.18 -3.59 21.90
C ASN A 232 -1.69 -3.64 22.34
N GLY A 233 -0.74 -3.66 21.41
CA GLY A 233 0.69 -3.84 21.69
C GLY A 233 1.12 -5.26 22.12
N ILE A 234 0.20 -6.24 22.08
CA ILE A 234 0.36 -7.56 22.68
C ILE A 234 -0.01 -8.67 21.70
N ASP A 235 -1.21 -8.60 21.12
CA ASP A 235 -1.80 -9.65 20.29
C ASP A 235 -2.18 -9.09 18.91
N PHE A 236 -1.75 -9.84 17.90
CA PHE A 236 -2.00 -9.57 16.50
C PHE A 236 -3.45 -9.87 16.09
N ALA A 237 -4.11 -10.84 16.72
CA ALA A 237 -5.49 -11.23 16.41
C ALA A 237 -6.52 -10.13 16.73
N ASP A 238 -6.20 -9.24 17.69
CA ASP A 238 -7.03 -8.07 18.04
C ASP A 238 -6.96 -6.95 16.98
N GLY A 239 -6.11 -7.10 15.97
CA GLY A 239 -5.93 -6.18 14.87
C GLY A 239 -4.57 -5.48 14.87
N VAL A 240 -4.26 -4.89 13.72
CA VAL A 240 -2.99 -4.22 13.46
C VAL A 240 -3.17 -2.82 12.92
N ILE A 241 -2.14 -2.01 13.09
CA ILE A 241 -2.02 -0.68 12.52
C ILE A 241 -0.86 -0.71 11.54
N GLY A 242 -1.17 -0.46 10.28
CA GLY A 242 -0.18 -0.29 9.23
C GLY A 242 0.21 1.17 9.08
N TYR A 243 1.48 1.46 8.83
CA TYR A 243 1.99 2.78 8.50
C TYR A 243 2.82 2.72 7.23
N THR A 244 2.52 3.65 6.33
CA THR A 244 3.31 3.87 5.11
C THR A 244 3.23 5.33 4.67
N THR A 245 4.05 5.71 3.70
CA THR A 245 4.05 7.03 3.09
C THR A 245 4.26 6.91 1.60
N ILE A 246 3.38 7.50 0.79
CA ILE A 246 3.53 7.61 -0.66
C ILE A 246 4.33 8.86 -0.98
N GLY A 247 5.43 8.70 -1.72
CA GLY A 247 6.17 9.81 -2.31
C GLY A 247 5.68 10.11 -3.73
N VAL A 248 5.18 11.32 -3.96
CA VAL A 248 4.60 11.76 -5.22
C VAL A 248 5.39 12.93 -5.84
N ASP A 249 5.33 13.07 -7.16
CA ASP A 249 5.86 14.23 -7.88
C ASP A 249 4.67 15.02 -8.43
N THR A 250 4.22 16.04 -7.69
CA THR A 250 2.94 16.73 -7.96
C THR A 250 2.95 17.57 -9.24
N ILE A 251 4.15 17.90 -9.75
CA ILE A 251 4.35 18.78 -10.89
C ILE A 251 4.57 17.99 -12.19
N ARG A 252 5.26 16.85 -12.13
CA ARG A 252 5.76 16.16 -13.34
C ARG A 252 5.00 14.92 -13.76
N TYR A 253 3.89 14.55 -13.09
CA TYR A 253 3.24 13.30 -13.41
C TYR A 253 1.72 13.37 -13.49
N ASP A 254 1.22 13.01 -14.67
CA ASP A 254 -0.14 12.59 -14.94
C ASP A 254 -0.02 11.22 -15.63
N ILE A 255 -0.60 10.17 -15.02
CA ILE A 255 -0.58 8.79 -15.54
C ILE A 255 -1.23 8.69 -16.93
N GLN A 256 -2.04 9.69 -17.32
CA GLN A 256 -2.76 9.74 -18.59
C GLN A 256 -2.18 10.76 -19.58
N ALA A 257 -1.19 11.58 -19.19
CA ALA A 257 -0.57 12.51 -20.12
C ALA A 257 0.30 11.76 -21.14
N PRO A 258 0.18 12.03 -22.45
CA PRO A 258 1.10 11.48 -23.43
C PRO A 258 2.53 11.89 -23.06
N LEU A 259 3.46 10.92 -23.13
CA LEU A 259 4.88 11.09 -22.75
C LEU A 259 5.60 12.24 -23.49
N ASN A 260 4.98 12.79 -24.54
CA ASN A 260 5.40 14.01 -25.21
C ASN A 260 4.20 14.97 -25.32
N PRO A 261 4.20 16.13 -24.64
CA PRO A 261 3.29 17.20 -25.02
C PRO A 261 3.68 17.68 -26.43
N PRO A 262 2.71 18.03 -27.31
CA PRO A 262 3.04 18.70 -28.55
C PRO A 262 3.78 20.00 -28.23
N LEU A 263 4.90 20.20 -28.94
CA LEU A 263 5.69 21.44 -28.93
C LEU A 263 4.85 22.67 -29.24
#